data_AF-A0A395JM41-F1
#
_entry.id   AF-A0A395JM41-F1
#
_cell.length_a   1.000
_cell.length_b   1.000
_cell.length_c   1.000
_cell.angle_alpha   90.00
_cell.angle_beta   90.00
_cell.angle_gamma   90.00
#
_symmetry.space_group_name_H-M   'P 1'
#
loop_
_entity.id
_entity.type
_entity.pdbx_description
1 polymer ?
#
loop_
_entity_poly.entity_id
_entity_poly.type
_entity_poly.pdbx_seq_one_letter_code
_entity_poly.pdbx_strand_id
1 'polypeptide(L)'
;MQLLKIENNQGFFLDENDDFLSVEKITKEHLLRLVDLTLTKDVTFDEFNEEALQNRAHQIVYKNIYEKLVELQGKRDDFTDESARLYLEDYNKYQQDIADH
;
A
#
# COMPACT_ATOMS: atom_id res chain seq x y z
N MET A 1 1.59 9.33 -0.84
CA MET A 1 1.71 9.68 0.60
C MET A 1 2.50 8.58 1.30
N GLN A 2 3.49 8.91 2.13
CA GLN A 2 4.31 7.88 2.76
C GLN A 2 3.65 7.36 4.04
N LEU A 3 3.37 6.06 4.10
CA LEU A 3 2.68 5.41 5.22
C LEU A 3 3.62 4.71 6.19
N LEU A 4 4.73 4.18 5.68
CA LEU A 4 5.77 3.52 6.47
C LEU A 4 7.11 4.18 6.20
N LYS A 5 7.87 4.40 7.26
CA LYS A 5 9.19 5.04 7.22
C LYS A 5 10.17 4.31 8.12
N ILE A 6 11.43 4.21 7.71
CA ILE A 6 12.54 3.77 8.57
C ILE A 6 13.47 4.96 8.81
N GLU A 7 13.65 5.34 10.07
CA GLU A 7 14.50 6.47 10.46
C GLU A 7 15.18 6.18 11.80
N ASN A 8 16.43 6.64 11.99
CA ASN A 8 17.16 6.48 13.26
C ASN A 8 17.15 5.04 13.81
N ASN A 9 17.31 4.06 12.94
CA ASN A 9 17.27 2.63 13.25
C ASN A 9 15.92 2.10 13.79
N GLN A 10 14.83 2.83 13.58
CA GLN A 10 13.48 2.51 14.03
C GLN A 10 12.45 2.60 12.91
N GLY A 11 11.44 1.74 12.98
CA GLY A 11 10.30 1.76 12.07
C GLY A 11 9.22 2.68 12.59
N PHE A 12 8.63 3.46 11.69
CA PHE A 12 7.52 4.36 11.95
C PHE A 12 6.37 4.13 10.98
N PHE A 13 5.15 4.44 11.43
CA PHE A 13 3.93 4.45 10.62
C PHE A 13 3.21 5.79 10.77
N LEU A 14 2.42 6.16 9.77
CA LEU A 14 1.62 7.38 9.77
C LEU A 14 0.33 7.22 10.59
N ASP A 15 0.16 8.07 11.60
CA ASP A 15 -1.00 8.10 12.50
C ASP A 15 -2.12 9.03 12.01
N GLU A 16 -3.27 9.03 12.70
CA GLU A 16 -4.48 9.82 12.40
C GLU A 16 -4.22 11.31 12.26
N ASN A 17 -3.25 11.81 13.01
CA ASN A 17 -2.84 13.22 13.01
C ASN A 17 -1.79 13.56 11.94
N ASP A 18 -1.52 12.64 11.00
CA ASP A 18 -0.42 12.71 10.02
C ASP A 18 0.98 12.80 10.67
N ASP A 19 1.10 12.32 11.91
CA ASP A 19 2.35 12.19 12.65
C ASP A 19 2.93 10.78 12.53
N PHE A 20 4.26 10.67 12.50
CA PHE A 20 4.94 9.36 12.47
C PHE A 20 5.12 8.79 13.87
N LEU A 21 4.45 7.68 14.15
CA LEU A 21 4.57 6.94 15.41
C LEU A 21 5.39 5.67 15.21
N SER A 22 6.13 5.27 16.26
CA SER A 22 6.90 4.03 16.20
C SER A 22 5.99 2.82 16.06
N VAL A 23 6.39 1.85 15.23
CA VAL A 23 5.66 0.58 15.03
C VAL A 23 5.41 -0.21 16.32
N GLU A 24 6.14 0.08 17.40
CA GLU A 24 5.87 -0.49 18.73
C GLU A 24 4.48 -0.10 19.28
N LYS A 25 4.01 1.11 18.97
CA LYS A 25 2.71 1.63 19.44
C LYS A 25 1.55 1.29 18.51
N ILE A 26 1.79 0.45 17.51
CA ILE A 26 0.75 0.16 16.53
C ILE A 26 -0.41 -0.62 17.17
N THR A 27 -1.63 -0.21 16.87
CA THR A 27 -2.85 -0.86 17.35
C THR A 27 -3.64 -1.39 16.16
N LYS A 28 -4.72 -2.10 16.45
CA LYS A 28 -5.64 -2.59 15.42
C LYS A 28 -6.28 -1.44 14.64
N GLU A 29 -6.64 -0.33 15.29
CA GLU A 29 -7.20 0.83 14.59
C GLU A 29 -6.20 1.41 13.58
N HIS A 30 -4.94 1.58 13.99
CA HIS A 30 -3.88 2.07 13.09
C HIS A 30 -3.71 1.14 11.88
N LEU A 31 -3.69 -0.19 12.09
CA LEU A 31 -3.58 -1.16 10.99
C LEU A 31 -4.75 -1.06 10.00
N LEU A 32 -5.98 -0.96 10.50
CA LEU A 32 -7.17 -0.83 9.65
C LEU A 32 -7.11 0.45 8.82
N ARG A 33 -6.64 1.56 9.40
CA ARG A 33 -6.46 2.82 8.69
C ARG A 33 -5.37 2.73 7.63
N LEU A 34 -4.22 2.10 7.91
CA LEU A 34 -3.16 1.91 6.91
C LEU A 34 -3.64 1.08 5.71
N VAL A 35 -4.46 0.05 5.98
CA VAL A 35 -5.11 -0.77 4.95
C VAL A 35 -6.06 0.07 4.10
N ASP A 36 -6.94 0.85 4.73
CA ASP A 36 -7.89 1.73 4.05
C ASP A 36 -7.18 2.77 3.16
N LEU A 37 -6.13 3.41 3.69
CA LEU A 37 -5.32 4.38 2.95
C LEU A 37 -4.61 3.74 1.76
N THR A 38 -4.11 2.51 1.91
CA THR A 38 -3.48 1.76 0.80
C THR A 38 -4.48 1.43 -0.32
N LEU A 39 -5.74 1.17 0.02
CA LEU A 39 -6.77 0.87 -0.98
C LEU A 39 -7.31 2.11 -1.68
N THR A 40 -7.34 3.26 -0.99
CA THR A 40 -8.02 4.47 -1.47
C THR A 40 -7.10 5.52 -2.07
N LYS A 41 -5.81 5.52 -1.70
CA LYS A 41 -4.85 6.55 -2.11
C LYS A 41 -3.56 5.95 -2.64
N ASP A 42 -2.84 6.72 -3.44
CA ASP A 42 -1.47 6.35 -3.81
C ASP A 42 -0.51 6.58 -2.66
N VAL A 43 0.00 5.46 -2.16
CA VAL A 43 0.84 5.39 -0.97
C VAL A 43 2.20 4.78 -1.30
N THR A 44 3.19 5.14 -0.51
CA THR A 44 4.56 4.63 -0.61
C THR A 44 5.05 4.15 0.75
N PHE A 45 5.99 3.22 0.73
CA PHE A 45 6.55 2.58 1.92
C PHE A 45 8.06 2.51 1.78
N ASP A 46 8.80 2.76 2.87
CA ASP A 46 10.22 2.41 2.91
C ASP A 46 10.38 0.89 2.95
N GLU A 47 11.23 0.36 2.06
CA GLU A 47 11.51 -1.05 1.97
C GLU A 47 12.07 -1.58 3.29
N PHE A 48 11.61 -2.77 3.69
CA PHE A 48 12.11 -3.42 4.88
C PHE A 48 13.63 -3.68 4.78
N ASN A 49 14.38 -3.16 5.74
CA ASN A 49 15.83 -3.38 5.85
C ASN A 49 16.19 -3.80 7.28
N GLU A 50 16.72 -5.01 7.43
CA GLU A 50 17.14 -5.59 8.72
C GLU A 50 18.27 -4.80 9.39
N GLU A 51 19.24 -4.31 8.61
CA GLU A 51 20.38 -3.54 9.11
C GLU A 51 19.95 -2.14 9.61
N ALA A 52 18.92 -1.59 8.97
CA ALA A 52 18.31 -0.33 9.35
C ALA A 52 17.35 -0.45 10.55
N LEU A 53 17.15 -1.63 11.12
CA LEU A 53 16.28 -1.82 12.30
C LEU A 53 17.05 -2.62 13.37
N GLN A 54 17.52 -1.95 14.43
CA GLN A 54 18.34 -2.63 15.45
C GLN A 54 17.54 -3.57 16.36
N ASN A 55 16.24 -3.30 16.56
CA ASN A 55 15.39 -4.08 17.45
C ASN A 55 14.67 -5.20 16.69
N ARG A 56 14.90 -6.45 17.10
CA ARG A 56 14.28 -7.65 16.50
C ARG A 56 12.75 -7.64 16.55
N ALA A 57 12.15 -7.07 17.60
CA ALA A 57 10.70 -6.91 17.66
C ALA A 57 10.21 -5.92 16.59
N HIS A 58 10.93 -4.81 16.39
CA HIS A 58 10.60 -3.81 15.37
C HIS A 58 10.79 -4.39 13.98
N GLN A 59 11.84 -5.18 13.75
CA GLN A 59 12.05 -5.91 12.49
C GLN A 59 10.84 -6.78 12.16
N ILE A 60 10.40 -7.62 13.11
CA ILE A 60 9.27 -8.54 12.91
C ILE A 60 7.98 -7.76 12.63
N VAL A 61 7.66 -6.75 13.44
CA VAL A 61 6.42 -5.98 13.30
C VAL A 61 6.42 -5.19 12.00
N TYR A 62 7.48 -4.43 11.73
CA TYR A 62 7.59 -3.63 10.51
C TYR A 62 7.51 -4.52 9.26
N LYS A 63 8.27 -5.62 9.22
CA LYS A 63 8.26 -6.56 8.09
C LYS A 63 6.86 -7.09 7.80
N ASN A 64 6.16 -7.60 8.83
CA ASN A 64 4.82 -8.15 8.65
C ASN A 64 3.83 -7.12 8.10
N ILE A 65 3.90 -5.88 8.57
CA ILE A 65 3.02 -4.80 8.08
C ILE A 65 3.39 -4.45 6.65
N TYR A 66 4.67 -4.22 6.38
CA TYR A 66 5.19 -3.88 5.07
C TYR A 66 4.78 -4.93 4.02
N GLU A 67 5.04 -6.21 4.28
CA GLU A 67 4.69 -7.31 3.35
C GLU A 67 3.19 -7.33 3.05
N LYS A 68 2.34 -7.20 4.06
CA LYS A 68 0.88 -7.18 3.89
C LYS A 68 0.40 -5.97 3.10
N LEU A 69 0.95 -4.79 3.33
CA LEU A 69 0.56 -3.56 2.64
C LEU A 69 1.04 -3.56 1.18
N VAL A 70 2.25 -4.05 0.91
CA VAL A 70 2.76 -4.22 -0.46
C VAL A 70 1.94 -5.25 -1.23
N GLU A 71 1.61 -6.39 -0.61
CA GLU A 71 0.72 -7.38 -1.23
C GLU A 71 -0.66 -6.79 -1.56
N LEU A 72 -1.20 -5.97 -0.64
CA LEU A 72 -2.49 -5.31 -0.83
C LEU A 72 -2.45 -4.26 -1.96
N GLN A 73 -1.37 -3.47 -2.02
CA GLN A 73 -1.15 -2.49 -3.09
C GLN A 73 -1.06 -3.18 -4.45
N GLY A 74 -0.28 -4.27 -4.55
CA GLY A 74 -0.17 -5.05 -5.79
C GLY A 74 -1.53 -5.56 -6.29
N LYS A 75 -2.35 -6.14 -5.39
CA LYS A 75 -3.70 -6.61 -5.76
C LYS A 75 -4.62 -5.49 -6.24
N ARG A 76 -4.53 -4.30 -5.64
CA ARG A 76 -5.30 -3.13 -6.04
C ARG A 76 -4.89 -2.67 -7.44
N ASP A 77 -3.60 -2.60 -7.69
CA ASP A 77 -3.05 -2.16 -8.97
C ASP A 77 -3.42 -3.18 -10.07
N ASP A 78 -3.28 -4.48 -9.79
CA ASP A 78 -3.72 -5.56 -10.69
C ASP A 78 -5.21 -5.45 -11.05
N PHE A 79 -6.08 -5.22 -10.05
CA PHE A 79 -7.52 -5.06 -10.27
C PHE A 79 -7.85 -3.83 -11.11
N THR A 80 -7.11 -2.74 -10.91
CA THR A 80 -7.28 -1.48 -11.64
C THR A 80 -6.87 -1.67 -13.11
N ASP A 81 -5.73 -2.33 -13.34
CA ASP A 81 -5.23 -2.65 -14.67
C ASP A 81 -6.16 -3.60 -15.43
N GLU A 82 -6.67 -4.65 -14.77
CA GLU A 82 -7.63 -5.57 -15.37
C GLU A 82 -8.93 -4.86 -15.77
N SER A 83 -9.46 -4.01 -14.88
CA SER A 83 -10.65 -3.21 -15.15
C SER A 83 -10.43 -2.28 -16.35
N ALA A 84 -9.29 -1.57 -16.39
CA ALA A 84 -8.97 -0.65 -17.49
C ALA A 84 -8.86 -1.38 -18.84
N ARG A 85 -8.24 -2.56 -18.86
CA ARG A 85 -8.15 -3.41 -20.06
C ARG A 85 -9.53 -3.86 -20.54
N LEU A 86 -10.38 -4.34 -19.63
CA LEU A 86 -11.73 -4.77 -19.95
C LEU A 86 -12.55 -3.62 -20.56
N TYR A 87 -12.51 -2.43 -19.94
CA TYR A 87 -13.18 -1.24 -20.47
C TYR A 87 -12.65 -0.85 -21.86
N LEU A 88 -11.34 -0.91 -22.09
CA LEU A 88 -10.75 -0.59 -23.39
C LEU A 88 -11.19 -1.60 -24.47
N GLU A 89 -11.23 -2.89 -24.15
CA GLU A 89 -11.69 -3.93 -25.07
C GLU A 89 -13.15 -3.72 -25.47
N ASP A 90 -14.03 -3.49 -24.49
CA ASP A 90 -15.44 -3.23 -24.73
C ASP A 90 -15.65 -1.93 -25.53
N TYR A 91 -14.94 -0.86 -25.18
CA TYR A 91 -14.99 0.40 -25.94
C TYR A 91 -14.60 0.21 -27.41
N ASN A 92 -13.53 -0.54 -27.68
CA ASN A 92 -13.09 -0.82 -29.04
C ASN A 92 -14.12 -1.65 -29.82
N LYS A 93 -14.74 -2.66 -29.19
CA LYS A 93 -15.84 -3.43 -29.81
C LYS A 93 -17.00 -2.52 -30.18
N TYR A 94 -17.44 -1.64 -29.28
CA TYR A 94 -18.52 -0.71 -29.57
C TYR A 94 -18.18 0.25 -30.72
N GLN A 95 -16.95 0.78 -30.76
CA GLN A 95 -16.51 1.65 -31.87
C GLN A 95 -16.47 0.90 -33.21
N GLN A 96 -16.04 -0.36 -33.18
CA GLN A 96 -15.96 -1.20 -34.37
C GLN A 96 -17.36 -1.56 -34.90
N ASP A 97 -18.29 -1.93 -34.02
CA ASP A 97 -19.70 -2.19 -34.37
C ASP A 97 -20.40 -0.97 -34.97
N ILE A 98 -20.07 0.24 -34.49
CA ILE A 98 -20.58 1.50 -35.05
C ILE A 98 -19.97 1.80 -36.43
N ALA A 99 -18.72 1.40 -36.68
CA ALA A 99 -18.03 1.64 -37.95
C ALA A 99 -18.42 0.64 -39.06
N ASP A 100 -18.90 -0.54 -38.70
CA ASP A 100 -19.40 -1.58 -39.62
C ASP A 100 -20.89 -1.40 -40.00
N HIS A 101 -21.58 -0.36 -39.48
CA HIS A 101 -22.95 0.03 -39.83
C HIS A 101 -23.00 1.37 -40.58
#